data_AF-W9HU61-F1
#
_entry.id   AF-W9HU61-F1
#
_cell.length_a   1.000
_cell.length_b   1.000
_cell.length_c   1.000
_cell.angle_alpha   90.00
_cell.angle_beta   90.00
_cell.angle_gamma   90.00
#
_symmetry.space_group_name_H-M   'P 1'
#
loop_
_entity.id
_entity.type
_entity.pdbx_description
1 polymer ?
#
loop_
_entity_poly.entity_id
_entity_poly.type
_entity_poly.pdbx_seq_one_letter_code
_entity_poly.pdbx_strand_id
1 'polypeptide(L)'
;MHVIAIISLATAISGNVIGRRQLPPAASHQSSTPTLTSGNAISTDKAAFDNSTGNYYLGLKEDDYAKPYAKYYNPVVEPISDELVNGLTGSPWPTYSAWEAHKYLEQPNYLNLENGWAISENGTLMIAVRSEIPQVTGDQYDWWFGWHSVETARYKLWNPIAHRYSYRTPYSVDWANQSYAERYIGATSYIDEYVGNDAAKLSISFVDPQTMGFNTSAWPEVGIETIVIGKVMIGDYSTEEFDGVSYLMHQVRRMPNGYRELRSRFFIDAKNHGNAQLGHDLAVHCNIEMTRRFLPAIFEEFKDT
;
A
#
# COMPACT_ATOMS: atom_id res chain seq x y z
N MET A 1 -17.20 68.18 21.64
CA MET A 1 -17.85 67.61 22.83
C MET A 1 -19.33 67.53 22.51
N HIS A 2 -19.85 66.34 22.16
CA HIS A 2 -21.25 65.89 22.20
C HIS A 2 -21.25 64.46 21.65
N VAL A 3 -21.65 63.53 22.52
CA VAL A 3 -21.62 62.08 22.34
C VAL A 3 -22.84 61.66 21.52
N ILE A 4 -22.63 60.91 20.43
CA ILE A 4 -23.70 60.23 19.70
C ILE A 4 -23.53 58.73 19.95
N ALA A 5 -24.50 58.17 20.66
CA ALA A 5 -24.61 56.73 20.92
C ALA A 5 -25.05 56.01 19.65
N ILE A 6 -24.23 55.04 19.21
CA ILE A 6 -24.55 54.13 18.11
C ILE A 6 -25.29 52.93 18.70
N ILE A 7 -26.54 52.77 18.32
CA ILE A 7 -27.35 51.58 18.58
C ILE A 7 -26.92 50.50 17.57
N SER A 8 -26.17 49.49 18.02
CA SER A 8 -25.91 48.28 17.23
C SER A 8 -27.03 47.27 17.43
N LEU A 9 -27.75 46.99 16.34
CA LEU A 9 -28.68 45.87 16.21
C LEU A 9 -27.87 44.56 16.15
N ALA A 10 -27.94 43.74 17.20
CA ALA A 10 -27.44 42.37 17.17
C ALA A 10 -28.55 41.44 16.67
N THR A 11 -28.46 41.00 15.42
CA THR A 11 -29.26 39.89 14.89
C THR A 11 -28.75 38.57 15.48
N ALA A 12 -29.60 37.92 16.27
CA ALA A 12 -29.38 36.57 16.76
C ALA A 12 -29.49 35.56 15.61
N ILE A 13 -28.37 34.87 15.30
CA ILE A 13 -28.39 33.69 14.45
C ILE A 13 -28.60 32.49 15.39
N SER A 14 -29.81 31.92 15.35
CA SER A 14 -30.14 30.67 16.01
C SER A 14 -29.43 29.51 15.31
N GLY A 15 -28.33 29.03 15.91
CA GLY A 15 -27.69 27.78 15.53
C GLY A 15 -28.54 26.59 15.95
N ASN A 16 -28.98 25.77 14.99
CA ASN A 16 -29.56 24.47 15.26
C ASN A 16 -28.46 23.52 15.77
N VAL A 17 -28.42 23.30 17.08
CA VAL A 17 -27.59 22.27 17.71
C VAL A 17 -28.26 20.92 17.46
N ILE A 18 -27.66 20.08 16.61
CA ILE A 18 -28.05 18.68 16.44
C ILE A 18 -27.53 17.89 17.64
N GLY A 19 -28.44 17.31 18.42
CA GLY A 19 -28.13 16.57 19.64
C GLY A 19 -27.29 15.31 19.37
N ARG A 20 -26.29 15.06 20.24
CA ARG A 20 -25.54 13.80 20.32
C ARG A 20 -26.52 12.63 20.50
N ARG A 21 -26.68 11.78 19.49
CA ARG A 21 -27.19 10.42 19.72
C ARG A 21 -26.18 9.67 20.57
N GLN A 22 -26.59 9.27 21.75
CA GLN A 22 -25.87 8.28 22.55
C GLN A 22 -25.85 6.97 21.76
N LEU A 23 -24.66 6.50 21.44
CA LEU A 23 -24.46 5.14 20.94
C LEU A 23 -24.86 4.16 22.07
N PRO A 24 -25.59 3.08 21.77
CA PRO A 24 -25.82 2.04 22.76
C PRO A 24 -24.46 1.43 23.18
N PRO A 25 -24.31 0.98 24.43
CA PRO A 25 -23.09 0.32 24.87
C PRO A 25 -22.84 -0.94 24.01
N ALA A 26 -21.59 -1.14 23.64
CA ALA A 26 -21.15 -2.31 22.88
C ALA A 26 -21.62 -3.59 23.59
N ALA A 27 -22.41 -4.40 22.89
CA ALA A 27 -22.67 -5.77 23.33
C ALA A 27 -21.33 -6.49 23.45
N SER A 28 -21.12 -7.19 24.57
CA SER A 28 -19.97 -8.07 24.75
C SER A 28 -20.09 -9.24 23.78
N HIS A 29 -19.64 -9.05 22.55
CA HIS A 29 -19.37 -10.15 21.64
C HIS A 29 -18.11 -10.83 22.13
N GLN A 30 -18.25 -12.08 22.56
CA GLN A 30 -17.12 -12.99 22.67
C GLN A 30 -16.45 -13.05 21.29
N SER A 31 -15.32 -12.37 21.16
CA SER A 31 -14.45 -12.49 20.00
C SER A 31 -13.84 -13.88 20.05
N SER A 32 -14.46 -14.83 19.36
CA SER A 32 -13.74 -16.03 18.95
C SER A 32 -12.73 -15.60 17.89
N THR A 33 -11.50 -15.33 18.31
CA THR A 33 -10.35 -15.25 17.39
C THR A 33 -10.32 -16.57 16.64
N PRO A 34 -10.42 -16.60 15.29
CA PRO A 34 -10.19 -17.82 14.56
C PRO A 34 -8.70 -18.15 14.75
N THR A 35 -8.41 -19.12 15.59
CA THR A 35 -7.11 -19.77 15.58
C THR A 35 -7.08 -20.66 14.35
N LEU A 36 -6.06 -20.54 13.50
CA LEU A 36 -5.70 -21.59 12.53
C LEU A 36 -5.43 -22.88 13.31
N THR A 37 -6.47 -23.66 13.59
CA THR A 37 -6.32 -25.06 13.95
C THR A 37 -5.66 -25.76 12.78
N SER A 38 -4.68 -26.61 13.07
CA SER A 38 -3.78 -27.33 12.15
C SER A 38 -4.45 -28.26 11.13
N GLY A 39 -5.53 -27.84 10.48
CA GLY A 39 -6.34 -28.62 9.56
C GLY A 39 -6.92 -27.85 8.37
N ASN A 40 -6.76 -26.52 8.29
CA ASN A 40 -7.06 -25.74 7.08
C ASN A 40 -6.16 -24.50 7.00
N ALA A 41 -4.95 -24.66 6.46
CA ALA A 41 -4.09 -23.53 6.04
C ALA A 41 -4.41 -23.08 4.60
N ILE A 42 -5.53 -23.54 4.04
CA ILE A 42 -5.97 -23.16 2.71
C ILE A 42 -6.48 -21.72 2.76
N SER A 43 -5.74 -20.83 2.12
CA SER A 43 -6.13 -19.45 1.90
C SER A 43 -6.91 -19.35 0.60
N THR A 44 -8.08 -18.73 0.64
CA THR A 44 -8.98 -18.61 -0.50
C THR A 44 -9.56 -17.20 -0.56
N ASP A 45 -9.70 -16.65 -1.76
CA ASP A 45 -10.43 -15.39 -1.96
C ASP A 45 -11.83 -15.47 -1.37
N LYS A 46 -12.26 -14.38 -0.73
CA LYS A 46 -13.57 -14.30 -0.05
C LYS A 46 -14.71 -14.00 -1.02
N ALA A 47 -14.40 -13.68 -2.27
CA ALA A 47 -15.35 -13.43 -3.34
C ALA A 47 -14.82 -13.98 -4.67
N ALA A 48 -15.74 -14.35 -5.57
CA ALA A 48 -15.37 -14.70 -6.93
C ALA A 48 -14.82 -13.46 -7.67
N PHE A 49 -14.01 -13.70 -8.70
CA PHE A 49 -13.52 -12.64 -9.57
C PHE A 49 -14.68 -11.86 -10.20
N ASP A 50 -14.65 -10.55 -10.03
CA ASP A 50 -15.55 -9.60 -10.67
C ASP A 50 -14.77 -8.72 -11.63
N ASN A 51 -15.09 -8.78 -12.92
CA ASN A 51 -14.45 -7.95 -13.95
C ASN A 51 -15.22 -6.65 -14.26
N SER A 52 -16.35 -6.42 -13.58
CA SER A 52 -17.26 -5.31 -13.83
C SER A 52 -16.87 -4.11 -12.98
N THR A 53 -16.12 -3.17 -13.57
CA THR A 53 -15.63 -1.96 -12.86
C THR A 53 -16.75 -1.09 -12.24
N GLY A 54 -17.98 -1.23 -12.73
CA GLY A 54 -19.17 -0.59 -12.15
C GLY A 54 -19.54 -1.08 -10.74
N ASN A 55 -19.05 -2.26 -10.34
CA ASN A 55 -19.25 -2.80 -8.99
C ASN A 55 -18.16 -2.37 -8.01
N TYR A 56 -17.06 -1.79 -8.49
CA TYR A 56 -15.94 -1.37 -7.65
C TYR A 56 -16.26 -0.03 -6.97
N TYR A 57 -15.92 0.09 -5.69
CA TYR A 57 -16.38 1.19 -4.83
C TYR A 57 -15.24 1.70 -3.95
N LEU A 58 -15.24 2.99 -3.59
CA LEU A 58 -14.32 3.54 -2.59
C LEU A 58 -14.84 3.37 -1.17
N GLY A 59 -13.92 3.36 -0.21
CA GLY A 59 -14.22 3.18 1.20
C GLY A 59 -14.92 1.86 1.51
N LEU A 60 -15.50 1.80 2.71
CA LEU A 60 -16.22 0.63 3.20
C LEU A 60 -17.73 0.79 3.02
N LYS A 61 -18.41 -0.29 2.63
CA LYS A 61 -19.88 -0.39 2.66
C LYS A 61 -20.38 -0.97 3.98
N GLU A 62 -21.69 -1.02 4.18
CA GLU A 62 -22.31 -1.50 5.42
C GLU A 62 -21.81 -2.89 5.85
N ASP A 63 -21.78 -3.86 4.93
CA ASP A 63 -21.27 -5.21 5.22
C ASP A 63 -19.79 -5.24 5.62
N ASP A 64 -18.99 -4.30 5.12
CA ASP A 64 -17.56 -4.23 5.43
C ASP A 64 -17.35 -3.73 6.86
N TYR A 65 -18.20 -2.81 7.34
CA TYR A 65 -18.15 -2.35 8.73
C TYR A 65 -18.49 -3.44 9.75
N ALA A 66 -19.17 -4.50 9.34
CA ALA A 66 -19.42 -5.67 10.17
C ALA A 66 -18.18 -6.60 10.31
N LYS A 67 -17.12 -6.38 9.53
CA LYS A 67 -15.90 -7.20 9.56
C LYS A 67 -15.09 -6.89 10.83
N PRO A 68 -14.44 -7.90 11.46
CA PRO A 68 -13.74 -7.71 12.73
C PRO A 68 -12.55 -6.73 12.62
N TYR A 69 -11.93 -6.62 11.46
CA TYR A 69 -10.83 -5.70 11.18
C TYR A 69 -11.30 -4.29 10.77
N ALA A 70 -12.61 -4.03 10.63
CA ALA A 70 -13.10 -2.73 10.15
C ALA A 70 -12.71 -1.56 11.06
N LYS A 71 -12.46 -1.84 12.36
CA LYS A 71 -11.92 -0.86 13.32
C LYS A 71 -10.55 -0.27 12.94
N TYR A 72 -9.79 -0.93 12.06
CA TYR A 72 -8.52 -0.42 11.54
C TYR A 72 -8.70 0.50 10.32
N TYR A 73 -9.92 0.59 9.76
CA TYR A 73 -10.21 1.54 8.69
C TYR A 73 -10.25 2.96 9.25
N ASN A 74 -9.42 3.83 8.67
CA ASN A 74 -9.39 5.24 8.99
C ASN A 74 -9.24 6.04 7.68
N PRO A 75 -10.26 6.77 7.21
CA PRO A 75 -10.22 7.50 5.96
C PRO A 75 -9.37 8.78 6.01
N VAL A 76 -8.93 9.19 7.20
CA VAL A 76 -8.00 10.31 7.34
C VAL A 76 -6.62 9.85 6.90
N VAL A 77 -6.06 10.54 5.90
CA VAL A 77 -4.70 10.36 5.41
C VAL A 77 -3.78 11.41 6.02
N GLU A 78 -2.55 11.02 6.31
CA GLU A 78 -1.53 11.95 6.80
C GLU A 78 -1.11 12.92 5.68
N PRO A 79 -0.68 14.14 6.02
CA PRO A 79 -0.07 15.03 5.04
C PRO A 79 1.16 14.40 4.39
N ILE A 80 1.39 14.71 3.11
CA ILE A 80 2.60 14.32 2.41
C ILE A 80 3.81 14.98 3.07
N SER A 81 4.89 14.22 3.26
CA SER A 81 6.11 14.73 3.91
C SER A 81 6.82 15.77 3.06
N ASP A 82 7.44 16.76 3.72
CA ASP A 82 8.27 17.76 3.06
C ASP A 82 9.41 17.10 2.25
N GLU A 83 9.97 15.99 2.73
CA GLU A 83 10.99 15.22 2.03
C GLU A 83 10.51 14.71 0.68
N LEU A 84 9.26 14.22 0.60
CA LEU A 84 8.68 13.77 -0.66
C LEU A 84 8.37 14.96 -1.58
N VAL A 85 7.77 16.02 -1.05
CA VAL A 85 7.46 17.24 -1.82
C VAL A 85 8.72 17.83 -2.45
N ASN A 86 9.81 17.90 -1.68
CA ASN A 86 11.10 18.39 -2.16
C ASN A 86 11.70 17.45 -3.22
N GLY A 87 11.62 16.13 -3.02
CA GLY A 87 12.08 15.14 -3.98
C GLY A 87 11.34 15.21 -5.32
N LEU A 88 10.02 15.38 -5.28
CA LEU A 88 9.17 15.58 -6.45
C LEU A 88 9.47 16.89 -7.17
N THR A 89 9.66 17.98 -6.43
CA THR A 89 10.02 19.29 -6.99
C THR A 89 11.40 19.27 -7.65
N GLY A 90 12.34 18.49 -7.10
CA GLY A 90 13.69 18.33 -7.65
C GLY A 90 13.80 17.33 -8.80
N SER A 91 12.71 16.67 -9.20
CA SER A 91 12.72 15.69 -10.28
C SER A 91 12.76 16.37 -11.67
N PRO A 92 13.36 15.74 -12.71
CA PRO A 92 13.90 14.36 -12.72
C PRO A 92 15.32 14.22 -12.16
N TRP A 93 15.63 13.01 -11.69
CA TRP A 93 16.95 12.60 -11.18
C TRP A 93 17.66 11.58 -12.10
N PRO A 94 18.91 11.18 -11.82
CA PRO A 94 19.51 9.99 -12.44
C PRO A 94 18.75 8.71 -12.11
N THR A 95 18.76 7.75 -13.04
CA THR A 95 17.97 6.51 -12.98
C THR A 95 18.81 5.25 -13.20
N TYR A 96 18.23 4.09 -12.89
CA TYR A 96 18.75 2.76 -13.17
C TYR A 96 17.58 1.83 -13.52
N SER A 97 17.85 0.64 -14.04
CA SER A 97 16.80 -0.32 -14.40
C SER A 97 16.38 -1.22 -13.22
N ALA A 98 15.19 -1.83 -13.31
CA ALA A 98 14.74 -2.84 -12.34
C ALA A 98 15.75 -3.99 -12.18
N TRP A 99 16.39 -4.40 -13.27
CA TRP A 99 17.41 -5.47 -13.28
C TRP A 99 18.74 -5.06 -12.62
N GLU A 100 18.96 -3.76 -12.41
CA GLU A 100 20.11 -3.25 -11.68
C GLU A 100 19.78 -2.90 -10.24
N ALA A 101 18.51 -2.95 -9.82
CA ALA A 101 18.07 -2.47 -8.53
C ALA A 101 18.79 -3.13 -7.35
N HIS A 102 19.18 -4.40 -7.46
CA HIS A 102 20.00 -5.10 -6.45
C HIS A 102 21.31 -4.35 -6.15
N LYS A 103 21.96 -3.79 -7.17
CA LYS A 103 23.22 -3.03 -7.01
C LYS A 103 23.06 -1.75 -6.20
N TYR A 104 21.84 -1.23 -6.06
CA TYR A 104 21.54 0.05 -5.42
C TYR A 104 20.81 -0.12 -4.08
N LEU A 105 19.81 -1.01 -4.04
CA LEU A 105 19.01 -1.23 -2.85
C LEU A 105 19.75 -2.04 -1.77
N GLU A 106 20.77 -2.81 -2.14
CA GLU A 106 21.62 -3.56 -1.18
C GLU A 106 22.79 -2.74 -0.63
N GLN A 107 23.03 -1.54 -1.15
CA GLN A 107 24.11 -0.69 -0.65
C GLN A 107 23.80 -0.17 0.76
N PRO A 108 24.82 -0.05 1.62
CA PRO A 108 24.69 0.72 2.84
C PRO A 108 24.43 2.19 2.52
N ASN A 109 23.79 2.91 3.44
CA ASN A 109 23.40 4.32 3.31
C ASN A 109 22.29 4.57 2.28
N TYR A 110 22.01 5.84 2.02
CA TYR A 110 20.99 6.30 1.10
C TYR A 110 21.58 6.57 -0.29
N LEU A 111 20.73 6.43 -1.29
CA LEU A 111 21.01 6.88 -2.65
C LEU A 111 20.73 8.39 -2.76
N ASN A 112 21.20 9.00 -3.85
CA ASN A 112 20.86 10.39 -4.16
C ASN A 112 19.35 10.58 -4.38
N LEU A 113 18.67 9.54 -4.89
CA LEU A 113 17.24 9.51 -5.12
C LEU A 113 16.58 8.51 -4.14
N GLU A 114 16.04 9.03 -3.04
CA GLU A 114 15.13 8.30 -2.14
C GLU A 114 13.68 8.78 -2.25
N ASN A 115 13.45 9.98 -2.77
CA ASN A 115 12.14 10.56 -3.05
C ASN A 115 12.17 11.33 -4.37
N GLY A 116 11.24 11.03 -5.28
CA GLY A 116 11.14 11.70 -6.58
C GLY A 116 11.00 10.70 -7.73
N TRP A 117 11.21 11.17 -8.96
CA TRP A 117 11.15 10.35 -10.15
C TRP A 117 12.25 10.72 -11.16
N ALA A 118 12.43 9.86 -12.15
CA ALA A 118 13.37 9.99 -13.25
C ALA A 118 12.83 9.26 -14.48
N ILE A 119 13.25 9.65 -15.68
CA ILE A 119 12.93 8.92 -16.91
C ILE A 119 14.25 8.63 -17.62
N SER A 120 14.53 7.36 -17.92
CA SER A 120 15.73 6.93 -18.65
C SER A 120 15.65 7.30 -20.13
N GLU A 121 16.78 7.21 -20.82
CA GLU A 121 16.85 7.49 -22.27
C GLU A 121 15.94 6.60 -23.11
N ASN A 122 15.67 5.36 -22.67
CA ASN A 122 14.72 4.45 -23.31
C ASN A 122 13.25 4.68 -22.90
N GLY A 123 12.96 5.70 -22.07
CA GLY A 123 11.62 6.09 -21.66
C GLY A 123 11.07 5.39 -20.42
N THR A 124 11.84 4.51 -19.75
CA THR A 124 11.40 3.89 -18.50
C THR A 124 11.36 4.91 -17.36
N LEU A 125 10.18 5.10 -16.79
CA LEU A 125 9.97 5.90 -15.58
C LEU A 125 10.51 5.12 -14.37
N MET A 126 11.39 5.73 -13.58
CA MET A 126 11.75 5.26 -12.25
C MET A 126 11.17 6.21 -11.20
N ILE A 127 10.55 5.67 -10.16
CA ILE A 127 10.01 6.42 -9.03
C ILE A 127 10.67 5.89 -7.76
N ALA A 128 11.04 6.78 -6.85
CA ALA A 128 11.51 6.45 -5.52
C ALA A 128 10.64 7.13 -4.47
N VAL A 129 10.25 6.37 -3.45
CA VAL A 129 9.56 6.90 -2.27
C VAL A 129 10.16 6.26 -1.04
N ARG A 130 10.56 7.08 -0.07
CA ARG A 130 11.00 6.64 1.25
C ARG A 130 9.94 7.02 2.28
N SER A 131 9.53 6.05 3.08
CA SER A 131 8.54 6.24 4.15
C SER A 131 9.08 5.71 5.47
N GLU A 132 8.79 6.42 6.56
CA GLU A 132 9.11 5.94 7.90
C GLU A 132 8.05 4.94 8.38
N ILE A 133 8.49 3.72 8.71
CA ILE A 133 7.63 2.65 9.21
C ILE A 133 8.24 2.05 10.50
N PRO A 134 8.49 2.87 11.53
CA PRO A 134 9.46 2.56 12.59
C PRO A 134 9.21 1.26 13.36
N GLN A 135 7.95 0.79 13.39
CA GLN A 135 7.50 -0.38 14.16
C GLN A 135 7.10 -1.57 13.28
N VAL A 136 7.19 -1.46 11.95
CA VAL A 136 6.82 -2.54 11.03
C VAL A 136 8.04 -3.40 10.73
N THR A 137 7.94 -4.70 10.99
CA THR A 137 9.00 -5.67 10.64
C THR A 137 8.80 -6.25 9.23
N GLY A 138 9.84 -6.86 8.68
CA GLY A 138 9.75 -7.61 7.41
C GLY A 138 8.64 -8.67 7.42
N ASP A 139 8.60 -9.52 8.45
CA ASP A 139 7.56 -10.56 8.59
C ASP A 139 6.13 -9.99 8.59
N GLN A 140 5.92 -8.85 9.26
CA GLN A 140 4.61 -8.19 9.28
C GLN A 140 4.23 -7.66 7.90
N TYR A 141 5.21 -7.16 7.16
CA TYR A 141 5.03 -6.65 5.80
C TYR A 141 4.77 -7.80 4.82
N ASP A 142 5.51 -8.90 4.90
CA ASP A 142 5.27 -10.09 4.08
C ASP A 142 3.90 -10.71 4.38
N TRP A 143 3.52 -10.79 5.66
CA TRP A 143 2.20 -11.28 6.07
C TRP A 143 1.09 -10.44 5.45
N TRP A 144 1.25 -9.12 5.44
CA TRP A 144 0.27 -8.19 4.89
C TRP A 144 -0.05 -8.53 3.44
N PHE A 145 0.98 -8.69 2.58
CA PHE A 145 0.81 -9.00 1.16
C PHE A 145 0.08 -10.33 0.90
N GLY A 146 0.28 -11.32 1.76
CA GLY A 146 -0.54 -12.54 1.75
C GLY A 146 -1.98 -12.27 2.20
N TRP A 147 -2.15 -11.61 3.34
CA TRP A 147 -3.43 -11.52 4.05
C TRP A 147 -4.43 -10.55 3.43
N HIS A 148 -3.99 -9.40 2.90
CA HIS A 148 -4.89 -8.39 2.33
C HIS A 148 -5.43 -8.80 0.95
N SER A 149 -4.72 -9.67 0.23
CA SER A 149 -4.97 -9.98 -1.18
C SER A 149 -6.31 -10.70 -1.43
N VAL A 150 -6.81 -11.44 -0.42
CA VAL A 150 -7.98 -12.33 -0.54
C VAL A 150 -9.33 -11.64 -0.34
N GLU A 151 -9.37 -10.35 0.02
CA GLU A 151 -10.62 -9.65 0.31
C GLU A 151 -10.48 -8.14 0.10
N THR A 152 -11.29 -7.58 -0.79
CA THR A 152 -11.28 -6.14 -1.13
C THR A 152 -11.38 -5.22 0.10
N ALA A 153 -12.18 -5.57 1.11
CA ALA A 153 -12.30 -4.77 2.33
C ALA A 153 -10.99 -4.71 3.14
N ARG A 154 -10.14 -5.75 3.09
CA ARG A 154 -8.80 -5.75 3.70
C ARG A 154 -7.86 -4.84 2.92
N TYR A 155 -7.85 -4.96 1.59
CA TYR A 155 -7.02 -4.11 0.72
C TYR A 155 -7.28 -2.62 0.94
N LYS A 156 -8.54 -2.25 1.18
CA LYS A 156 -8.98 -0.88 1.45
C LYS A 156 -8.52 -0.28 2.77
N LEU A 157 -8.08 -1.10 3.74
CA LEU A 157 -7.47 -0.57 4.96
C LEU A 157 -6.15 0.18 4.64
N TRP A 158 -5.48 -0.23 3.56
CA TRP A 158 -4.19 0.31 3.15
C TRP A 158 -4.31 1.73 2.60
N ASN A 159 -5.13 1.92 1.57
CA ASN A 159 -5.36 3.23 1.00
C ASN A 159 -6.88 3.51 0.89
N PRO A 160 -7.48 4.13 1.93
CA PRO A 160 -8.93 4.25 2.07
C PRO A 160 -9.57 5.19 1.05
N ILE A 161 -8.77 6.01 0.37
CA ILE A 161 -9.21 7.01 -0.60
C ILE A 161 -8.94 6.60 -2.06
N ALA A 162 -8.21 5.49 -2.29
CA ALA A 162 -7.80 5.08 -3.63
C ALA A 162 -8.20 3.65 -3.99
N HIS A 163 -8.09 2.69 -3.06
CA HIS A 163 -8.31 1.29 -3.35
C HIS A 163 -9.80 0.99 -3.53
N ARG A 164 -10.19 0.41 -4.67
CA ARG A 164 -11.59 0.12 -5.00
C ARG A 164 -11.91 -1.37 -5.03
N TYR A 165 -10.96 -2.18 -5.49
CA TYR A 165 -11.13 -3.61 -5.70
C TYR A 165 -9.81 -4.34 -5.56
N SER A 166 -9.89 -5.58 -5.06
CA SER A 166 -8.78 -6.54 -5.10
C SER A 166 -9.31 -7.96 -5.26
N TYR A 167 -8.54 -8.75 -6.01
CA TYR A 167 -8.68 -10.19 -6.17
C TYR A 167 -7.28 -10.76 -6.40
N ARG A 168 -7.03 -12.03 -6.08
CA ARG A 168 -5.77 -12.68 -6.47
C ARG A 168 -5.99 -13.94 -7.31
N THR A 169 -4.97 -14.27 -8.09
CA THR A 169 -4.84 -15.56 -8.74
C THR A 169 -3.53 -16.22 -8.30
N PRO A 170 -3.53 -17.52 -7.96
CA PRO A 170 -4.67 -18.43 -7.96
C PRO A 170 -5.69 -18.12 -6.84
N TYR A 171 -6.95 -18.48 -7.08
CA TYR A 171 -8.08 -18.27 -6.15
C TYR A 171 -7.85 -18.92 -4.78
N SER A 172 -7.11 -20.02 -4.74
CA SER A 172 -6.82 -20.76 -3.51
C SER A 172 -5.38 -21.25 -3.51
N VAL A 173 -4.72 -21.13 -2.35
CA VAL A 173 -3.33 -21.55 -2.12
C VAL A 173 -3.27 -22.27 -0.76
N ASP A 174 -2.50 -23.35 -0.70
CA ASP A 174 -2.17 -23.99 0.57
C ASP A 174 -0.98 -23.26 1.21
N TRP A 175 -1.23 -22.60 2.35
CA TRP A 175 -0.19 -21.92 3.13
C TRP A 175 0.48 -22.84 4.16
N ALA A 176 0.14 -24.14 4.18
CA ALA A 176 0.78 -25.09 5.08
C ALA A 176 2.30 -25.11 4.86
N ASN A 177 3.04 -24.91 5.95
CA ASN A 177 4.51 -24.87 5.97
C ASN A 177 5.16 -23.77 5.10
N GLN A 178 4.39 -22.75 4.69
CA GLN A 178 4.93 -21.59 3.99
C GLN A 178 5.26 -20.45 4.98
N SER A 179 6.44 -19.85 4.79
CA SER A 179 6.79 -18.53 5.33
C SER A 179 5.82 -17.46 4.82
N TYR A 180 5.77 -16.29 5.45
CA TYR A 180 4.88 -15.22 5.01
C TYR A 180 5.18 -14.75 3.57
N ALA A 181 6.45 -14.72 3.16
CA ALA A 181 6.83 -14.36 1.80
C ALA A 181 6.32 -15.38 0.76
N GLU A 182 6.46 -16.68 1.03
CA GLU A 182 5.99 -17.76 0.16
C GLU A 182 4.47 -17.75 -0.03
N ARG A 183 3.70 -17.10 0.85
CA ARG A 183 2.23 -17.03 0.78
C ARG A 183 1.70 -16.13 -0.33
N TYR A 184 2.52 -15.22 -0.85
CA TYR A 184 2.15 -14.31 -1.94
C TYR A 184 3.09 -14.41 -3.15
N ILE A 185 4.35 -14.83 -3.00
CA ILE A 185 5.27 -15.03 -4.13
C ILE A 185 4.67 -16.05 -5.11
N GLY A 186 4.62 -15.68 -6.38
CA GLY A 186 3.98 -16.46 -7.45
C GLY A 186 2.49 -16.17 -7.64
N ALA A 187 1.82 -15.49 -6.71
CA ALA A 187 0.47 -15.00 -6.93
C ALA A 187 0.47 -13.72 -7.79
N THR A 188 -0.63 -13.47 -8.49
CA THR A 188 -0.90 -12.21 -9.19
C THR A 188 -2.11 -11.53 -8.57
N SER A 189 -1.96 -10.29 -8.15
CA SER A 189 -3.08 -9.46 -7.68
C SER A 189 -3.70 -8.73 -8.86
N TYR A 190 -5.02 -8.76 -8.94
CA TYR A 190 -5.86 -7.93 -9.79
C TYR A 190 -6.48 -6.85 -8.92
N ILE A 191 -6.11 -5.61 -9.14
CA ILE A 191 -6.56 -4.47 -8.34
C ILE A 191 -7.18 -3.39 -9.22
N ASP A 192 -8.11 -2.63 -8.67
CA ASP A 192 -8.56 -1.38 -9.28
C ASP A 192 -8.42 -0.27 -8.24
N GLU A 193 -7.70 0.78 -8.62
CA GLU A 193 -7.39 1.87 -7.72
C GLU A 193 -7.14 3.18 -8.44
N TYR A 194 -7.34 4.27 -7.71
CA TYR A 194 -6.96 5.60 -8.16
C TYR A 194 -5.46 5.84 -7.99
N VAL A 195 -4.80 6.24 -9.08
CA VAL A 195 -3.47 6.85 -9.04
C VAL A 195 -3.61 8.26 -9.61
N GLY A 196 -3.51 9.26 -8.74
CA GLY A 196 -3.88 10.63 -9.10
C GLY A 196 -5.39 10.75 -9.29
N ASN A 197 -5.79 11.26 -10.45
CA ASN A 197 -7.22 11.47 -10.78
C ASN A 197 -7.87 10.29 -11.50
N ASP A 198 -7.09 9.31 -11.94
CA ASP A 198 -7.55 8.23 -12.79
C ASP A 198 -7.56 6.91 -12.04
N ALA A 199 -8.67 6.16 -12.17
CA ALA A 199 -8.74 4.77 -11.71
C ALA A 199 -8.28 3.85 -12.84
N ALA A 200 -7.44 2.88 -12.50
CA ALA A 200 -6.95 1.89 -13.45
C ALA A 200 -7.05 0.48 -12.86
N LYS A 201 -7.26 -0.50 -13.75
CA LYS A 201 -6.98 -1.90 -13.47
C LYS A 201 -5.47 -2.12 -13.47
N LEU A 202 -4.95 -2.85 -12.50
CA LEU A 202 -3.58 -3.30 -12.49
C LEU A 202 -3.49 -4.80 -12.22
N SER A 203 -2.50 -5.42 -12.84
CA SER A 203 -2.01 -6.75 -12.49
C SER A 203 -0.63 -6.65 -11.88
N ILE A 204 -0.45 -7.24 -10.69
CA ILE A 204 0.84 -7.28 -9.97
C ILE A 204 1.21 -8.73 -9.74
N SER A 205 2.18 -9.26 -10.49
CA SER A 205 2.66 -10.65 -10.34
C SER A 205 3.91 -10.70 -9.48
N PHE A 206 3.79 -11.25 -8.28
CA PHE A 206 4.87 -11.25 -7.29
C PHE A 206 5.93 -12.30 -7.61
N VAL A 207 7.20 -11.91 -7.49
CA VAL A 207 8.35 -12.77 -7.82
C VAL A 207 9.35 -12.82 -6.68
N ASP A 208 10.09 -13.93 -6.62
CA ASP A 208 11.21 -14.09 -5.68
C ASP A 208 12.31 -13.06 -5.99
N PRO A 209 12.79 -12.28 -5.01
CA PRO A 209 13.90 -11.33 -5.17
C PRO A 209 15.15 -11.90 -5.82
N GLN A 210 15.49 -13.18 -5.60
CA GLN A 210 16.63 -13.83 -6.22
C GLN A 210 16.53 -13.87 -7.75
N THR A 211 15.32 -13.92 -8.30
CA THR A 211 15.10 -13.89 -9.76
C THR A 211 15.47 -12.55 -10.41
N MET A 212 15.60 -11.50 -9.60
CA MET A 212 16.02 -10.15 -10.02
C MET A 212 17.47 -9.84 -9.60
N GLY A 213 18.21 -10.84 -9.12
CA GLY A 213 19.63 -10.74 -8.78
C GLY A 213 19.94 -10.26 -7.36
N PHE A 214 18.94 -10.17 -6.47
CA PHE A 214 19.18 -9.84 -5.06
C PHE A 214 19.86 -11.00 -4.32
N ASN A 215 20.85 -10.68 -3.49
CA ASN A 215 21.53 -11.63 -2.62
C ASN A 215 20.88 -11.67 -1.24
N THR A 216 19.78 -12.44 -1.13
CA THR A 216 18.98 -12.54 0.09
C THR A 216 19.77 -13.06 1.30
N SER A 217 20.85 -13.83 1.09
CA SER A 217 21.70 -14.30 2.19
C SER A 217 22.51 -13.19 2.86
N ALA A 218 22.79 -12.09 2.16
CA ALA A 218 23.53 -10.95 2.70
C ALA A 218 22.63 -9.92 3.42
N TRP A 219 21.31 -10.00 3.24
CA TRP A 219 20.34 -9.03 3.76
C TRP A 219 20.44 -8.78 5.28
N PRO A 220 20.64 -9.81 6.15
CA PRO A 220 20.77 -9.57 7.58
C PRO A 220 21.94 -8.64 7.95
N GLU A 221 23.04 -8.66 7.18
CA GLU A 221 24.24 -7.85 7.44
C GLU A 221 24.04 -6.38 7.09
N VAL A 222 23.18 -6.10 6.11
CA VAL A 222 22.85 -4.74 5.64
C VAL A 222 21.47 -4.25 6.14
N GLY A 223 20.86 -5.00 7.05
CA GLY A 223 19.60 -4.65 7.71
C GLY A 223 18.36 -4.76 6.83
N ILE A 224 18.43 -5.38 5.65
CA ILE A 224 17.24 -5.63 4.82
C ILE A 224 16.45 -6.77 5.47
N GLU A 225 15.17 -6.55 5.74
CA GLU A 225 14.29 -7.56 6.35
C GLU A 225 13.44 -8.28 5.29
N THR A 226 12.96 -7.56 4.28
CA THR A 226 12.29 -8.13 3.09
C THR A 226 12.34 -7.14 1.93
N ILE A 227 12.15 -7.65 0.70
CA ILE A 227 11.84 -6.85 -0.48
C ILE A 227 10.68 -7.52 -1.23
N VAL A 228 9.51 -6.88 -1.23
CA VAL A 228 8.38 -7.33 -2.04
C VAL A 228 8.59 -6.85 -3.47
N ILE A 229 8.67 -7.77 -4.43
CA ILE A 229 8.86 -7.45 -5.86
C ILE A 229 7.66 -7.95 -6.66
N GLY A 230 7.09 -7.09 -7.50
CA GLY A 230 6.00 -7.43 -8.40
C GLY A 230 6.24 -6.91 -9.81
N LYS A 231 5.97 -7.73 -10.83
CA LYS A 231 5.84 -7.27 -12.22
C LYS A 231 4.52 -6.50 -12.34
N VAL A 232 4.53 -5.36 -13.01
CA VAL A 232 3.38 -4.45 -13.09
C VAL A 232 2.84 -4.42 -14.52
N MET A 233 1.54 -4.64 -14.67
CA MET A 233 0.80 -4.34 -15.90
C MET A 233 -0.36 -3.39 -15.55
N ILE A 234 -0.52 -2.33 -16.33
CA ILE A 234 -1.54 -1.30 -16.14
C ILE A 234 -2.53 -1.35 -17.31
N GLY A 235 -3.82 -1.28 -17.00
CA GLY A 235 -4.90 -1.14 -17.98
C GLY A 235 -5.84 -2.33 -18.06
N ASP A 236 -5.43 -3.52 -17.61
CA ASP A 236 -6.29 -4.71 -17.61
C ASP A 236 -5.87 -5.76 -16.56
N TYR A 237 -6.57 -6.90 -16.54
CA TYR A 237 -6.23 -8.07 -15.74
C TYR A 237 -5.64 -9.20 -16.57
N SER A 238 -4.38 -9.56 -16.30
CA SER A 238 -3.68 -10.65 -16.97
C SER A 238 -2.62 -11.27 -16.06
N THR A 239 -2.37 -12.56 -16.26
CA THR A 239 -1.22 -13.28 -15.68
C THR A 239 -0.05 -13.41 -16.64
N GLU A 240 -0.17 -12.94 -17.88
CA GLU A 240 0.79 -13.25 -18.95
C GLU A 240 1.40 -11.99 -19.61
N GLU A 241 0.70 -10.86 -19.56
CA GLU A 241 1.05 -9.64 -20.33
C GLU A 241 2.02 -8.70 -19.59
N PHE A 242 3.05 -9.24 -18.97
CA PHE A 242 4.10 -8.46 -18.32
C PHE A 242 5.24 -8.16 -19.30
N ASP A 243 5.67 -6.89 -19.38
CA ASP A 243 6.65 -6.40 -20.37
C ASP A 243 8.13 -6.73 -20.05
N GLY A 244 8.43 -7.23 -18.85
CA GLY A 244 9.79 -7.50 -18.38
C GLY A 244 10.63 -6.26 -18.06
N VAL A 245 10.00 -5.08 -18.00
CA VAL A 245 10.59 -3.77 -17.70
C VAL A 245 9.92 -3.12 -16.50
N SER A 246 8.61 -3.32 -16.35
CA SER A 246 7.76 -2.68 -15.36
C SER A 246 7.67 -3.49 -14.07
N TYR A 247 8.16 -2.92 -12.98
CA TYR A 247 8.24 -3.56 -11.66
C TYR A 247 7.96 -2.57 -10.53
N LEU A 248 7.38 -3.07 -9.44
CA LEU A 248 7.45 -2.44 -8.13
C LEU A 248 8.38 -3.22 -7.22
N MET A 249 9.00 -2.52 -6.28
CA MET A 249 9.87 -3.07 -5.25
C MET A 249 9.66 -2.29 -3.94
N HIS A 250 9.30 -2.98 -2.87
CA HIS A 250 9.16 -2.38 -1.53
C HIS A 250 10.15 -3.03 -0.57
N GLN A 251 11.23 -2.32 -0.24
CA GLN A 251 12.24 -2.80 0.70
C GLN A 251 11.94 -2.31 2.12
N VAL A 252 11.79 -3.25 3.06
CA VAL A 252 11.81 -2.94 4.50
C VAL A 252 13.26 -3.03 4.98
N ARG A 253 13.80 -1.92 5.49
CA ARG A 253 15.17 -1.85 6.01
C ARG A 253 15.19 -1.44 7.48
N ARG A 254 15.81 -2.26 8.33
CA ARG A 254 16.12 -1.98 9.72
C ARG A 254 17.36 -1.10 9.84
N MET A 255 17.20 0.03 10.49
CA MET A 255 18.26 0.98 10.79
C MET A 255 19.02 0.60 12.07
N PRO A 256 20.25 1.13 12.29
CA PRO A 256 21.03 0.85 13.49
C PRO A 256 20.34 1.21 14.82
N ASN A 257 19.40 2.16 14.81
CA ASN A 257 18.60 2.53 15.99
C ASN A 257 17.43 1.56 16.27
N GLY A 258 17.28 0.51 15.46
CA GLY A 258 16.21 -0.49 15.56
C GLY A 258 14.90 -0.12 14.88
N TYR A 259 14.73 1.11 14.39
CA TYR A 259 13.54 1.49 13.60
C TYR A 259 13.65 0.98 12.16
N ARG A 260 12.50 0.83 11.50
CA ARG A 260 12.43 0.47 10.08
C ARG A 260 12.01 1.65 9.23
N GLU A 261 12.45 1.59 7.99
CA GLU A 261 11.98 2.42 6.89
C GLU A 261 11.57 1.54 5.72
N LEU A 262 10.73 2.11 4.86
CA LEU A 262 10.34 1.51 3.60
C LEU A 262 10.96 2.31 2.46
N ARG A 263 11.69 1.63 1.58
CA ARG A 263 12.24 2.20 0.34
C ARG A 263 11.54 1.55 -0.84
N SER A 264 10.63 2.31 -1.45
CA SER A 264 9.88 1.88 -2.62
C SER A 264 10.61 2.30 -3.89
N ARG A 265 10.65 1.42 -4.88
CA ARG A 265 11.04 1.71 -6.26
C ARG A 265 9.97 1.21 -7.21
N PHE A 266 9.61 2.04 -8.18
CA PHE A 266 8.78 1.64 -9.29
C PHE A 266 9.58 1.88 -10.57
N PHE A 267 9.48 0.95 -11.51
CA PHE A 267 9.99 1.06 -12.87
C PHE A 267 8.80 0.82 -13.77
N ILE A 268 8.49 1.73 -14.69
CA ILE A 268 7.32 1.62 -15.56
C ILE A 268 7.73 2.00 -16.97
N ASP A 269 7.57 1.08 -17.93
CA ASP A 269 7.87 1.33 -19.34
C ASP A 269 6.94 2.42 -19.91
N ALA A 270 7.44 3.21 -20.86
CA ALA A 270 6.63 4.24 -21.51
C ALA A 270 5.37 3.67 -22.19
N LYS A 271 5.44 2.44 -22.71
CA LYS A 271 4.28 1.73 -23.30
C LYS A 271 3.33 1.18 -22.25
N ASN A 272 3.79 1.02 -21.01
CA ASN A 272 2.98 0.69 -19.84
C ASN A 272 2.62 1.96 -19.05
N HIS A 273 2.31 3.04 -19.77
CA HIS A 273 1.89 4.34 -19.22
C HIS A 273 2.96 5.14 -18.44
N GLY A 274 4.23 4.74 -18.47
CA GLY A 274 5.34 5.46 -17.84
C GLY A 274 5.48 6.89 -18.37
N ASN A 275 5.20 7.87 -17.51
CA ASN A 275 5.37 9.30 -17.82
C ASN A 275 5.55 10.13 -16.54
N ALA A 276 5.89 11.42 -16.68
CA ALA A 276 6.16 12.29 -15.53
C ALA A 276 4.95 12.50 -14.60
N GLN A 277 3.73 12.55 -15.13
CA GLN A 277 2.51 12.71 -14.33
C GLN A 277 2.30 11.47 -13.45
N LEU A 278 2.44 10.27 -14.02
CA LEU A 278 2.42 9.03 -13.25
C LEU A 278 3.54 9.01 -12.20
N GLY A 279 4.71 9.56 -12.54
CA GLY A 279 5.84 9.72 -11.61
C GLY A 279 5.48 10.49 -10.34
N HIS A 280 4.73 11.58 -10.49
CA HIS A 280 4.19 12.34 -9.37
C HIS A 280 3.08 11.58 -8.63
N ASP A 281 2.07 11.13 -9.37
CA ASP A 281 0.83 10.62 -8.79
C ASP A 281 1.03 9.30 -8.05
N LEU A 282 1.86 8.40 -8.59
CA LEU A 282 2.18 7.13 -7.95
C LEU A 282 3.10 7.34 -6.74
N ALA A 283 3.96 8.36 -6.74
CA ALA A 283 4.77 8.69 -5.57
C ALA A 283 3.90 9.17 -4.40
N VAL A 284 2.92 10.04 -4.67
CA VAL A 284 1.93 10.50 -3.68
C VAL A 284 1.07 9.34 -3.19
N HIS A 285 0.56 8.51 -4.10
CA HIS A 285 -0.21 7.31 -3.76
C HIS A 285 0.58 6.42 -2.80
N CYS A 286 1.81 6.06 -3.17
CA CYS A 286 2.67 5.20 -2.37
C CYS A 286 2.95 5.82 -0.99
N ASN A 287 3.21 7.13 -0.88
CA ASN A 287 3.45 7.73 0.43
C ASN A 287 2.25 7.64 1.38
N ILE A 288 1.04 7.87 0.87
CA ILE A 288 -0.20 7.75 1.65
C ILE A 288 -0.40 6.32 2.16
N GLU A 289 -0.15 5.35 1.29
CA GLU A 289 -0.31 3.93 1.55
C GLU A 289 0.72 3.40 2.56
N MET A 290 1.98 3.80 2.42
CA MET A 290 3.09 3.24 3.20
C MET A 290 3.25 3.87 4.59
N THR A 291 2.67 5.05 4.84
CA THR A 291 2.77 5.76 6.13
C THR A 291 1.65 5.39 7.12
N ARG A 292 0.81 4.41 6.77
CA ARG A 292 -0.31 3.96 7.60
C ARG A 292 0.16 3.24 8.86
N ARG A 293 -0.41 3.62 10.01
CA ARG A 293 0.04 3.16 11.34
C ARG A 293 -0.91 2.15 11.98
N PHE A 294 -1.18 1.04 11.30
CA PHE A 294 -2.02 -0.03 11.85
C PHE A 294 -1.40 -1.43 11.76
N LEU A 295 -0.38 -1.60 10.91
CA LEU A 295 0.12 -2.92 10.54
C LEU A 295 0.59 -3.79 11.72
N PRO A 296 1.37 -3.28 12.70
CA PRO A 296 1.75 -4.09 13.85
C PRO A 296 0.55 -4.58 14.67
N ALA A 297 -0.45 -3.72 14.87
CA ALA A 297 -1.62 -4.05 15.69
C ALA A 297 -2.55 -5.04 14.99
N ILE A 298 -2.80 -4.88 13.69
CA ILE A 298 -3.64 -5.81 12.93
C ILE A 298 -2.93 -7.16 12.73
N PHE A 299 -1.60 -7.16 12.58
CA PHE A 299 -0.81 -8.39 12.51
C PHE A 299 -0.98 -9.20 13.80
N GLU A 300 -0.80 -8.58 14.98
CA GLU A 300 -0.96 -9.32 16.24
C GLU A 300 -2.36 -9.93 16.42
N GLU A 301 -3.40 -9.30 15.89
CA GLU A 301 -4.77 -9.81 15.98
C GLU A 301 -5.11 -10.87 14.92
N PHE A 302 -4.54 -10.79 13.72
CA PHE A 302 -4.97 -11.57 12.55
C PHE A 302 -3.88 -12.42 11.88
N LYS A 303 -2.65 -12.48 12.41
CA LYS A 303 -1.55 -13.28 11.82
C LYS A 303 -1.88 -14.75 11.62
N ASP A 304 -2.79 -15.28 12.44
CA ASP A 304 -3.25 -16.66 12.43
C ASP A 304 -4.61 -16.84 11.71
N THR A 305 -4.95 -16.00 10.71
CA THR A 305 -6.23 -16.03 9.97
C THR A 305 -6.09 -16.09 8.45
#